data_AF-A0A969HVH0-F1
#
_entry.id   AF-A0A969HVH0-F1
#
_cell.length_a   1.000
_cell.length_b   1.000
_cell.length_c   1.000
_cell.angle_alpha   90.00
_cell.angle_beta   90.00
_cell.angle_gamma   90.00
#
_symmetry.space_group_name_H-M   'P 1'
#
loop_
_entity.id
_entity.type
_entity.pdbx_description
1 polymer ?
#
loop_
_entity_poly.entity_id
_entity_poly.type
_entity_poly.pdbx_seq_one_letter_code
_entity_poly.pdbx_strand_id
1 'polypeptide(L)'
;MAEGLLRHYGKRLFTPHSAGVTPQPVHPLAIAAMNELGIDITNQQSKSLDTMLACEYDYVIIICNQSHCRYPTFPGSPVLLEWTLADPSESVVPVEELLNQFRATRDEIHHRIRSILFGYRSAEQTNSLPEKPFARQYGEPEPYYNAS
;
A
#
# COMPACT_ATOMS: atom_id res chain seq x y z
N MET A 1 1.70 6.68 -3.63
CA MET A 1 1.45 6.01 -4.93
C MET A 1 0.34 4.97 -4.86
N ALA A 2 0.43 3.96 -3.97
CA ALA A 2 -0.58 2.91 -3.84
C ALA A 2 -2.01 3.45 -3.58
N GLU A 3 -2.18 4.39 -2.65
CA GLU A 3 -3.48 5.03 -2.40
C GLU A 3 -4.05 5.68 -3.68
N GLY A 4 -3.26 6.50 -4.38
CA GLY A 4 -3.68 7.14 -5.62
C GLY A 4 -4.10 6.15 -6.72
N LEU A 5 -3.37 5.05 -6.88
CA LEU A 5 -3.72 3.99 -7.84
C LEU A 5 -5.03 3.28 -7.46
N LEU A 6 -5.22 2.94 -6.18
CA LEU A 6 -6.48 2.35 -5.70
C LEU A 6 -7.66 3.31 -5.83
N ARG A 7 -7.46 4.60 -5.52
CA ARG A 7 -8.49 5.64 -5.74
C ARG A 7 -8.85 5.79 -7.20
N HIS A 8 -7.91 5.58 -8.11
CA HIS A 8 -8.14 5.74 -9.54
C HIS A 8 -8.84 4.52 -10.15
N TYR A 9 -8.32 3.30 -9.92
CA TYR A 9 -8.80 2.07 -10.55
C TYR A 9 -9.85 1.32 -9.74
N GLY A 10 -9.81 1.43 -8.41
CA GLY A 10 -10.71 0.77 -7.47
C GLY A 10 -11.94 1.61 -7.09
N LYS A 11 -12.26 2.67 -7.86
CA LYS A 11 -13.42 3.53 -7.59
C LYS A 11 -14.67 2.68 -7.37
N ARG A 12 -15.39 2.96 -6.27
CA ARG A 12 -16.63 2.30 -5.82
C ARG A 12 -16.45 0.90 -5.20
N LEU A 13 -15.29 0.28 -5.32
CA LEU A 13 -14.98 -1.01 -4.70
C LEU A 13 -14.22 -0.86 -3.38
N PHE A 14 -13.33 0.13 -3.30
CA PHE A 14 -12.49 0.35 -2.13
C PHE A 14 -12.55 1.80 -1.67
N THR A 15 -12.43 1.99 -0.36
CA THR A 15 -12.15 3.28 0.28
C THR A 15 -10.70 3.23 0.77
N PRO A 16 -9.71 3.61 -0.05
CA PRO A 16 -8.32 3.47 0.33
C PRO A 16 -7.88 4.57 1.30
N HIS A 17 -7.06 4.16 2.27
CA HIS A 17 -6.36 5.04 3.21
C HIS A 17 -4.88 4.62 3.22
N SER A 18 -3.97 5.58 3.42
CA SER A 18 -2.56 5.30 3.65
C SER A 18 -2.08 5.87 4.97
N ALA A 19 -1.13 5.16 5.58
CA ALA A 19 -0.43 5.57 6.78
C ALA A 19 1.05 5.23 6.69
N GLY A 20 1.85 5.93 7.47
CA GLY A 20 3.26 5.64 7.68
C GLY A 20 3.60 5.72 9.16
N VAL A 21 4.73 5.11 9.54
CA VAL A 21 5.31 5.26 10.88
C VAL A 21 5.65 6.73 11.14
N THR A 22 6.20 7.40 10.12
CA THR A 22 6.45 8.84 10.12
C THR A 22 5.61 9.49 9.01
N PRO A 23 4.53 10.21 9.35
CA PRO A 23 3.77 10.99 8.38
C PRO A 23 4.67 11.98 7.65
N GLN A 24 4.71 11.90 6.33
CA GLN A 24 5.51 12.79 5.49
C GLN A 24 4.68 13.25 4.29
N PRO A 25 4.93 14.46 3.78
CA PRO A 25 4.34 14.89 2.52
C PRO A 25 4.79 13.96 1.40
N VAL A 26 3.97 13.85 0.36
CA VAL A 26 4.30 13.02 -0.80
C VAL A 26 5.56 13.53 -1.47
N HIS A 27 6.50 12.63 -1.73
CA HIS A 27 7.74 12.96 -2.42
C HIS A 27 7.46 13.57 -3.81
N PRO A 28 8.11 14.70 -4.20
CA PRO A 28 7.85 15.35 -5.49
C PRO A 28 8.03 14.44 -6.71
N LEU A 29 9.01 13.53 -6.68
CA LEU A 29 9.20 12.56 -7.77
C LEU A 29 8.12 11.48 -7.81
N ALA A 30 7.47 11.14 -6.68
CA ALA A 30 6.29 10.28 -6.70
C ALA A 30 5.11 10.98 -7.37
N ILE A 31 4.95 12.29 -7.15
CA ILE A 31 3.94 13.12 -7.84
C ILE A 31 4.22 13.12 -9.34
N ALA A 32 5.47 13.39 -9.74
CA ALA A 32 5.88 13.40 -11.16
C ALA A 32 5.59 12.04 -11.83
N ALA A 33 6.01 10.93 -11.22
CA ALA A 33 5.77 9.59 -11.74
C ALA A 33 4.27 9.26 -11.84
N MET A 34 3.45 9.68 -10.89
CA MET A 34 2.00 9.44 -10.94
C MET A 34 1.28 10.33 -11.95
N ASN A 35 1.74 11.56 -12.15
CA ASN A 35 1.20 12.48 -13.16
C ASN A 35 1.39 11.98 -14.59
N GLU A 36 2.44 11.19 -14.86
CA GLU A 36 2.61 10.51 -16.17
C GLU A 36 1.45 9.56 -16.50
N LEU A 37 0.79 8.99 -15.47
CA LEU A 37 -0.42 8.17 -15.62
C LEU A 37 -1.71 9.00 -15.58
N GLY A 38 -1.62 10.33 -15.48
CA GLY A 38 -2.76 11.22 -15.29
C GLY A 38 -3.39 11.13 -13.89
N ILE A 39 -2.64 10.66 -12.89
CA ILE A 39 -3.13 10.49 -11.51
C ILE A 39 -2.47 11.53 -10.61
N ASP A 40 -3.24 12.53 -10.20
CA ASP A 40 -2.78 13.54 -9.25
C ASP A 40 -2.82 13.00 -7.80
N ILE A 41 -1.67 13.03 -7.13
CA ILE A 41 -1.51 12.65 -5.72
C ILE A 41 -0.98 13.80 -4.84
N THR A 42 -0.94 15.04 -5.36
CA THR A 42 -0.40 16.22 -4.67
C THR A 42 -1.05 16.49 -3.31
N ASN A 43 -2.37 16.28 -3.23
CA ASN A 43 -3.15 16.51 -2.02
C ASN A 43 -3.21 15.31 -1.06
N GLN A 44 -2.49 14.23 -1.37
CA GLN A 44 -2.43 13.06 -0.49
C GLN A 44 -1.38 13.29 0.60
N GLN A 45 -1.64 12.77 1.80
CA GLN A 45 -0.68 12.71 2.89
C GLN A 45 -0.87 11.39 3.64
N SER A 46 0.24 10.78 4.07
CA SER A 46 0.16 9.61 4.93
C SER A 46 -0.35 10.04 6.31
N LYS A 47 -1.33 9.31 6.83
CA LYS A 47 -1.79 9.49 8.21
C LYS A 47 -0.83 8.81 9.18
N SER A 48 -0.92 9.11 10.47
CA SER A 48 -0.18 8.32 11.47
C SER A 48 -0.76 6.91 11.55
N LEU A 49 0.11 5.93 11.74
CA LEU A 49 -0.27 4.53 11.93
C LEU A 49 -1.24 4.37 13.11
N ASP A 50 -1.00 5.09 14.22
CA ASP A 50 -1.86 5.08 15.41
C ASP A 50 -3.30 5.47 15.11
N THR A 51 -3.51 6.45 14.24
CA THR A 51 -4.87 6.87 13.84
C THR A 51 -5.56 5.77 13.04
N MET A 52 -4.80 5.01 12.23
CA MET A 52 -5.39 3.92 11.48
C MET A 52 -5.72 2.72 12.35
N LEU A 53 -4.95 2.44 13.40
CA LEU A 53 -5.27 1.36 14.36
C LEU A 53 -6.57 1.57 15.13
N ALA A 54 -7.13 2.78 15.12
CA ALA A 54 -8.44 3.05 15.71
C ALA A 54 -9.63 2.60 14.84
N CYS A 55 -9.38 2.18 13.59
CA CYS A 55 -10.40 1.74 12.64
C CYS A 55 -10.21 0.29 12.21
N GLU A 56 -11.29 -0.38 11.86
CA GLU A 56 -11.26 -1.70 11.23
C GLU A 56 -11.14 -1.57 9.70
N TYR A 57 -10.43 -2.52 9.09
CA TYR A 57 -10.28 -2.61 7.64
C TYR A 57 -10.52 -4.04 7.19
N ASP A 58 -10.99 -4.22 5.95
CA ASP A 58 -11.10 -5.54 5.34
C ASP A 58 -9.75 -6.05 4.84
N TYR A 59 -8.93 -5.14 4.32
CA TYR A 59 -7.62 -5.40 3.73
C TYR A 59 -6.59 -4.40 4.24
N VAL A 60 -5.40 -4.90 4.56
CA VAL A 60 -4.24 -4.07 4.88
C VAL A 60 -3.08 -4.48 3.98
N ILE A 61 -2.56 -3.52 3.22
CA ILE A 61 -1.39 -3.72 2.37
C ILE A 61 -0.19 -3.13 3.10
N ILE A 62 0.73 -3.99 3.51
CA ILE A 62 1.99 -3.61 4.14
C ILE A 62 3.03 -3.49 3.04
N ILE A 63 3.54 -2.27 2.80
CA ILE A 63 4.59 -2.00 1.83
C ILE A 63 5.87 -1.71 2.59
N CYS A 64 6.96 -2.41 2.26
CA CYS A 64 8.22 -2.26 2.96
C CYS A 64 9.42 -2.69 2.12
N ASN A 65 10.61 -2.15 2.41
CA ASN A 65 11.86 -2.43 1.70
C ASN A 65 12.56 -3.73 2.14
N GLN A 66 12.09 -4.36 3.23
CA GLN A 66 12.69 -5.58 3.79
C GLN A 66 11.72 -6.76 3.75
N SER A 67 12.28 -7.98 3.78
CA SER A 67 11.53 -9.20 4.05
C SER A 67 11.18 -9.23 5.53
N HIS A 68 9.90 -9.35 5.90
CA HIS A 68 9.38 -9.35 7.28
C HIS A 68 9.41 -8.00 7.99
N CYS A 69 8.50 -7.12 7.60
CA CYS A 69 8.38 -5.84 8.27
C CYS A 69 7.57 -5.95 9.55
N ARG A 70 8.02 -5.27 10.60
CA ARG A 70 7.31 -5.24 11.86
C ARG A 70 6.18 -4.24 11.77
N TYR A 71 4.95 -4.71 11.93
CA TYR A 71 3.75 -3.90 11.97
C TYR A 71 2.88 -4.33 13.17
N PRO A 72 2.09 -3.40 13.73
CA PRO A 72 1.17 -3.69 14.83
C PRO A 72 0.05 -4.65 14.38
N THR A 73 -0.58 -5.30 15.35
CA THR A 73 -1.82 -6.07 15.10
C THR A 73 -2.94 -5.11 14.74
N PHE A 74 -3.62 -5.37 13.62
CA PHE A 74 -4.76 -4.58 13.17
C PHE A 74 -6.07 -5.14 13.76
N PRO A 75 -6.99 -4.30 14.23
CA PRO A 75 -8.29 -4.73 14.71
C PRO A 75 -9.16 -5.30 13.57
N GLY A 76 -10.10 -6.19 13.88
CA GLY A 76 -11.03 -6.78 12.92
C GLY A 76 -10.48 -7.94 12.07
N SER A 77 -9.24 -8.37 12.32
CA SER A 77 -8.55 -9.45 11.58
C SER A 77 -8.64 -9.28 10.05
N PRO A 78 -8.06 -8.18 9.51
CA PRO A 78 -8.03 -7.93 8.07
C PRO A 78 -7.24 -9.01 7.32
N VAL A 79 -7.46 -9.09 6.01
CA VAL A 79 -6.54 -9.77 5.11
C VAL A 79 -5.27 -8.94 4.98
N LEU A 80 -4.13 -9.54 5.33
CA LEU A 80 -2.82 -8.90 5.24
C LEU A 80 -2.15 -9.26 3.92
N LEU A 81 -1.73 -8.24 3.17
CA LEU A 81 -0.96 -8.37 1.94
C LEU A 81 0.40 -7.70 2.12
N GLU A 82 1.46 -8.50 2.20
CA GLU A 82 2.82 -8.01 2.36
C GLU A 82 3.52 -7.85 1.02
N TRP A 83 3.94 -6.62 0.72
CA TRP A 83 4.65 -6.26 -0.49
C TRP A 83 6.05 -5.76 -0.16
N THR A 84 7.04 -6.61 -0.43
CA THR A 84 8.44 -6.19 -0.44
C THR A 84 8.71 -5.38 -1.71
N LEU A 85 8.96 -4.08 -1.55
CA LEU A 85 9.20 -3.11 -2.61
C LEU A 85 10.33 -2.17 -2.20
N ALA A 86 11.25 -1.90 -3.12
CA ALA A 86 12.30 -0.92 -2.87
C ALA A 86 11.71 0.48 -2.63
N ASP A 87 12.20 1.17 -1.60
CA ASP A 87 11.89 2.58 -1.38
C ASP A 87 12.87 3.44 -2.18
N PRO A 88 12.44 4.08 -3.27
CA PRO A 88 13.32 4.92 -4.06
C PRO A 88 13.84 6.13 -3.27
N SER A 89 13.12 6.60 -2.24
CA SER A 89 13.49 7.80 -1.49
C SER A 89 14.77 7.66 -0.64
N GLU A 90 15.21 6.42 -0.39
CA GLU A 90 16.45 6.13 0.34
C GLU A 90 17.70 6.15 -0.57
N SER A 91 17.51 6.21 -1.89
CA SER A 91 18.62 6.14 -2.86
C SER A 91 19.29 7.49 -3.08
N VAL A 92 20.62 7.51 -3.00
CA VAL A 92 21.45 8.69 -3.30
C VAL A 92 22.01 8.56 -4.72
N VAL A 93 21.20 8.92 -5.71
CA VAL A 93 21.51 8.85 -7.15
C VAL A 93 21.08 10.14 -7.86
N PRO A 94 21.52 10.41 -9.11
CA PRO A 94 21.06 11.55 -9.87
C PRO A 94 19.53 11.57 -10.05
N VAL A 95 18.95 12.78 -10.17
CA VAL A 95 17.49 12.98 -10.17
C VAL A 95 16.76 12.15 -11.25
N GLU A 96 17.32 12.02 -12.45
CA GLU A 96 16.72 11.22 -13.53
C GLU A 96 16.70 9.73 -13.19
N GLU A 97 17.76 9.22 -12.56
CA GLU A 97 17.84 7.84 -12.13
C GLU A 97 16.88 7.58 -10.97
N LEU A 98 16.80 8.52 -10.03
CA LEU A 98 15.86 8.48 -8.91
C LEU A 98 14.41 8.45 -9.44
N LEU A 99 14.08 9.30 -10.42
CA LEU A 99 12.76 9.30 -11.06
C LEU A 99 12.46 7.95 -11.74
N ASN A 100 13.43 7.32 -12.38
CA ASN A 100 13.26 5.98 -12.95
C ASN A 100 13.00 4.92 -11.87
N GLN A 101 13.62 5.02 -10.69
CA GLN A 101 13.30 4.14 -9.57
C GLN A 101 11.86 4.38 -9.06
N PHE A 102 11.41 5.64 -8.96
CA PHE A 102 10.01 5.94 -8.65
C PHE A 102 9.04 5.37 -9.68
N ARG A 103 9.36 5.43 -10.99
CA ARG A 103 8.57 4.81 -12.06
C ARG A 103 8.51 3.29 -11.92
N ALA A 104 9.64 2.64 -11.65
CA ALA A 104 9.69 1.19 -11.45
C ALA A 104 8.82 0.76 -10.25
N THR A 105 8.97 1.42 -9.10
CA THR A 105 8.14 1.15 -7.91
C THR A 105 6.67 1.43 -8.18
N ARG A 106 6.33 2.52 -8.90
CA ARG A 106 4.96 2.83 -9.33
C ARG A 106 4.37 1.70 -10.16
N ASP A 107 5.10 1.22 -11.15
CA ASP A 107 4.61 0.22 -12.12
C ASP A 107 4.39 -1.14 -11.45
N GLU A 108 5.27 -1.51 -10.52
CA GLU A 108 5.09 -2.71 -9.70
C GLU A 108 3.84 -2.62 -8.80
N ILE A 109 3.66 -1.49 -8.09
CA ILE A 109 2.45 -1.25 -7.28
C ILE A 109 1.20 -1.29 -8.17
N HIS A 110 1.27 -0.67 -9.35
CA HIS A 110 0.16 -0.62 -10.30
C HIS A 110 -0.20 -2.03 -10.80
N HIS A 111 0.78 -2.86 -11.14
CA HIS A 111 0.55 -4.25 -11.54
C HIS A 111 -0.14 -5.05 -10.44
N ARG A 112 0.36 -4.99 -9.20
CA ARG A 112 -0.24 -5.71 -8.06
C ARG A 112 -1.67 -5.26 -7.77
N ILE A 113 -1.94 -3.96 -7.80
CA ILE A 113 -3.30 -3.42 -7.62
C ILE A 113 -4.24 -3.93 -8.70
N ARG A 114 -3.83 -3.91 -9.97
CA ARG A 114 -4.66 -4.42 -11.06
C ARG A 114 -4.99 -5.90 -10.88
N SER A 115 -4.03 -6.71 -10.44
CA SER A 115 -4.24 -8.13 -10.15
C SER A 115 -5.26 -8.34 -9.03
N ILE A 116 -5.22 -7.55 -7.95
CA ILE A 116 -6.22 -7.59 -6.88
C ILE A 116 -7.61 -7.22 -7.42
N LEU A 117 -7.71 -6.11 -8.15
CA LEU A 117 -8.98 -5.64 -8.69
C LEU A 117 -9.60 -6.65 -9.67
N PHE A 118 -8.76 -7.30 -10.49
CA PHE A 118 -9.20 -8.34 -11.40
C PHE A 118 -9.72 -9.57 -10.65
N GLY A 119 -9.00 -10.00 -9.59
CA GLY A 119 -9.45 -11.07 -8.72
C GLY A 119 -10.79 -10.78 -8.05
N TYR A 120 -10.97 -9.55 -7.55
CA TYR A 120 -12.21 -9.13 -6.89
C TYR A 120 -13.42 -9.17 -7.84
N ARG A 121 -13.29 -8.57 -9.04
CA ARG A 121 -14.36 -8.56 -10.04
C ARG A 121 -14.74 -9.95 -10.54
N SER A 122 -13.76 -10.84 -10.65
CA SER A 122 -13.99 -12.23 -11.07
C SER A 122 -14.81 -12.98 -10.03
N ALA A 123 -14.57 -12.72 -8.74
CA ALA A 123 -15.27 -13.37 -7.65
C ALA A 123 -16.68 -12.80 -7.37
N GLU A 124 -16.89 -11.51 -7.66
CA GLU A 124 -18.24 -10.91 -7.65
C GLU A 124 -19.15 -11.52 -8.71
N GLN A 125 -18.63 -11.80 -9.91
CA GLN A 125 -19.40 -12.37 -11.02
C GLN A 125 -19.83 -13.82 -10.77
N THR A 126 -19.11 -14.56 -9.93
CA THR A 126 -19.44 -15.94 -9.56
C THR A 126 -20.36 -16.05 -8.35
N ASN A 127 -20.86 -14.92 -7.81
CA ASN A 127 -21.64 -14.84 -6.56
C ASN A 127 -20.96 -15.61 -5.39
N SER A 128 -19.64 -15.66 -5.44
CA SER A 128 -18.78 -16.28 -4.46
C SER A 128 -17.81 -15.20 -4.00
N LEU A 129 -18.36 -14.16 -3.36
CA LEU A 129 -17.51 -13.21 -2.65
C LEU A 129 -16.58 -14.03 -1.77
N PRO A 130 -15.26 -13.94 -1.97
CA PRO A 130 -14.36 -14.74 -1.19
C PRO A 130 -14.43 -14.18 0.23
N GLU A 131 -14.86 -15.00 1.20
CA GLU A 131 -15.08 -14.58 2.59
C GLU A 131 -13.82 -14.02 3.28
N LYS A 132 -12.66 -14.10 2.61
CA LYS A 132 -11.41 -13.33 2.76
C LYS A 132 -10.34 -14.12 1.98
N PRO A 133 -10.08 -13.83 0.69
CA PRO A 133 -9.05 -14.57 -0.02
C PRO A 133 -7.69 -14.01 0.43
N PHE A 134 -6.72 -14.89 0.67
CA PHE A 134 -5.31 -14.56 0.94
C PHE A 134 -4.89 -14.23 2.38
N ALA A 135 -5.59 -14.72 3.40
CA ALA A 135 -4.96 -14.84 4.72
C ALA A 135 -3.98 -16.03 4.72
N ARG A 136 -2.67 -15.77 4.62
CA ARG A 136 -1.68 -16.74 5.10
C ARG A 136 -1.81 -16.79 6.62
N GLN A 137 -2.02 -17.98 7.18
CA GLN A 137 -1.93 -18.20 8.63
C GLN A 137 -0.51 -17.86 9.07
N TYR A 138 -0.34 -16.76 9.80
CA TYR A 138 0.90 -16.48 10.52
C TYR A 138 0.67 -16.72 12.01
N GLY A 139 1.65 -17.39 12.65
CA GLY A 139 1.67 -17.65 14.09
C GLY A 139 1.74 -16.36 14.91
N GLU A 140 1.43 -16.47 16.20
CA GLU A 140 1.20 -15.33 17.09
C GLU A 140 2.33 -14.28 17.07
N PRO A 141 2.00 -12.98 17.02
CA PRO A 141 3.00 -11.92 16.93
C PRO A 141 3.67 -11.66 18.29
N GLU A 142 5.01 -11.54 18.27
CA GLU A 142 5.79 -11.04 19.41
C GLU A 142 5.48 -9.56 19.73
N PRO A 143 5.56 -9.14 21.01
CA PRO A 143 5.18 -7.80 21.44
C PRO A 143 6.04 -6.68 20.82
N TYR A 144 5.35 -5.64 20.38
CA TYR A 144 5.90 -4.41 19.79
C TYR A 144 6.53 -3.54 20.90
N TYR A 145 7.86 -3.53 21.01
CA TYR A 145 8.59 -2.53 21.79
C TYR A 145 9.56 -1.79 20.89
N ASN A 146 9.48 -0.45 20.95
CA ASN A 146 10.37 0.47 20.25
C ASN A 146 11.77 0.34 20.87
N ALA A 147 12.76 0.01 20.06
CA ALA A 147 14.16 0.14 20.48
C ALA A 147 14.52 1.63 20.48
N SER A 148 14.87 2.11 21.67
CA SER A 148 15.44 3.43 21.97
C SER A 148 16.74 3.70 21.22
#